data_AF-A0A6N2WYX2-F1
#
_entry.id   AF-A0A6N2WYX2-F1
#
_cell.length_a   1.000
_cell.length_b   1.000
_cell.length_c   1.000
_cell.angle_alpha   90.00
_cell.angle_beta   90.00
_cell.angle_gamma   90.00
#
_symmetry.space_group_name_H-M   'P 1'
#
loop_
_entity.id
_entity.type
_entity.pdbx_description
1 polymer ?
#
loop_
_entity_poly.entity_id
_entity_poly.type
_entity_poly.pdbx_seq_one_letter_code
_entity_poly.pdbx_strand_id
1 'polypeptide(L)'
;MKNTETTVKDGCLLIGFKDRKNKSMRNQKDGVTIWISAPDLKKVEFTGVGEFNCEKPLKLDEVSFEVKGVGEVNVSDLTCDELKVALRGVGSADIHVVCDYLTARMSGVGDVTLSGTAGHADISKGGIGGVNTCNLKVGR
;
A
#
# COMPACT_ATOMS: atom_id res chain seq x y z
N MET A 1 0.34 28.47 2.11
CA MET A 1 -0.95 28.15 1.44
C MET A 1 -1.13 26.63 1.50
N LYS A 2 -2.23 26.10 2.06
CA LYS A 2 -2.46 24.65 2.14
C LYS A 2 -2.76 24.11 0.72
N ASN A 3 -1.79 23.43 0.11
CA ASN A 3 -1.86 22.95 -1.27
C ASN A 3 -2.48 21.54 -1.42
N THR A 4 -2.75 20.85 -0.31
CA THR A 4 -3.45 19.56 -0.30
C THR A 4 -4.93 19.74 -0.60
N GLU A 5 -5.45 18.92 -1.51
CA GLU A 5 -6.86 18.79 -1.86
C GLU A 5 -7.35 17.39 -1.50
N THR A 6 -8.54 17.32 -0.92
CA THR A 6 -9.22 16.06 -0.56
C THR A 6 -10.63 16.08 -1.13
N THR A 7 -11.00 15.09 -1.94
CA THR A 7 -12.35 14.96 -2.51
C THR A 7 -12.79 13.52 -2.46
N VAL A 8 -14.06 13.25 -2.15
CA VAL A 8 -14.64 11.91 -2.27
C VAL A 8 -15.45 11.84 -3.56
N LYS A 9 -15.17 10.87 -4.43
CA LYS A 9 -15.92 10.59 -5.67
C LYS A 9 -16.19 9.10 -5.77
N ASP A 10 -17.45 8.71 -5.97
CA ASP A 10 -17.87 7.32 -6.13
C ASP A 10 -17.37 6.40 -5.01
N GLY A 11 -17.40 6.89 -3.76
CA GLY A 11 -16.90 6.16 -2.59
C GLY A 11 -15.38 6.11 -2.43
N CYS A 12 -14.61 6.75 -3.33
CA CYS A 12 -13.16 6.81 -3.29
C CYS A 12 -12.67 8.16 -2.78
N LEU A 13 -11.86 8.16 -1.71
CA LEU A 13 -11.17 9.34 -1.21
C LEU A 13 -9.94 9.63 -2.09
N LEU A 14 -9.95 10.78 -2.76
CA LEU A 14 -8.86 11.30 -3.57
C LEU A 14 -8.10 12.36 -2.77
N ILE A 15 -6.81 12.13 -2.53
CA ILE A 15 -5.90 13.06 -1.87
C ILE A 15 -4.83 13.47 -2.88
N GLY A 16 -4.66 14.77 -3.11
CA GLY A 16 -3.70 15.28 -4.08
C GLY A 16 -3.38 16.75 -3.88
N PHE A 17 -2.82 17.38 -4.92
CA PHE A 17 -2.50 18.81 -4.92
C PHE A 17 -3.51 19.62 -5.73
N LYS A 18 -3.90 20.79 -5.22
CA LYS A 18 -4.84 21.71 -5.89
C LYS A 18 -4.32 22.23 -7.23
N ASP A 19 -3.02 22.53 -7.30
CA ASP A 19 -2.41 23.11 -8.50
C ASP A 19 -1.44 22.13 -9.18
N ARG A 20 -1.87 21.55 -10.30
CA ARG A 20 -1.08 20.62 -11.11
C ARG A 20 -0.12 21.32 -12.09
N LYS A 21 -0.22 22.65 -12.27
CA LYS A 21 0.52 23.39 -13.31
C LYS A 21 1.80 24.06 -12.79
N ASN A 22 1.95 24.20 -11.48
CA ASN A 22 3.07 24.94 -10.92
C ASN A 22 4.29 24.02 -10.65
N LYS A 23 5.19 23.92 -11.63
CA LYS A 23 6.48 23.20 -11.53
C LYS A 23 7.44 23.80 -10.48
N SER A 24 7.11 24.95 -9.87
CA SER A 24 7.94 25.64 -8.88
C SER A 24 7.96 24.97 -7.50
N MET A 25 7.20 23.90 -7.30
CA MET A 25 7.06 23.19 -6.03
C MET A 25 8.06 22.03 -5.85
N ARG A 26 9.19 22.05 -6.57
CA ARG A 26 10.29 21.08 -6.38
C ARG A 26 10.96 21.14 -5.00
N ASN A 27 10.64 22.14 -4.16
CA ASN A 27 11.34 22.45 -2.91
C ASN A 27 10.42 22.58 -1.68
N GLN A 28 9.26 21.93 -1.65
CA GLN A 28 8.49 21.85 -0.40
C GLN A 28 9.09 20.75 0.47
N LYS A 29 9.89 21.13 1.48
CA LYS A 29 10.59 20.20 2.38
C LYS A 29 9.68 19.54 3.42
N ASP A 30 8.47 20.07 3.60
CA ASP A 30 7.54 19.60 4.63
C ASP A 30 6.38 18.85 3.96
N GLY A 31 6.34 17.53 4.17
CA GLY A 31 5.20 16.69 3.80
C GLY A 31 3.96 17.00 4.64
N VAL A 32 2.90 16.21 4.45
CA VAL A 32 1.68 16.30 5.26
C VAL A 32 1.41 14.97 5.94
N THR A 33 0.98 15.00 7.19
CA THR A 33 0.46 13.83 7.90
C THR A 33 -1.06 13.84 7.82
N ILE A 34 -1.64 12.73 7.37
CA ILE A 34 -3.10 12.58 7.19
C ILE A 34 -3.56 11.36 7.97
N TRP A 35 -4.49 11.57 8.89
CA TRP A 35 -5.15 10.50 9.64
C TRP A 35 -6.51 10.20 9.00
N ILE A 36 -6.72 8.94 8.61
CA ILE A 36 -7.95 8.47 7.96
C ILE A 36 -8.51 7.32 8.78
N SER A 37 -9.83 7.31 8.96
CA SER A 37 -10.56 6.18 9.53
C SER A 37 -11.76 5.88 8.63
N ALA A 38 -11.92 4.63 8.25
CA ALA A 38 -13.07 4.13 7.52
C ALA A 38 -13.45 2.74 8.05
N PRO A 39 -14.74 2.37 8.04
CA PRO A 39 -15.17 1.05 8.49
C PRO A 39 -14.79 -0.07 7.51
N ASP A 40 -14.51 0.27 6.25
CA ASP A 40 -14.10 -0.65 5.19
C ASP A 40 -13.04 0.05 4.30
N LEU A 41 -12.17 -0.75 3.69
CA LEU A 41 -11.09 -0.30 2.80
C LEU A 41 -10.79 -1.36 1.74
N LYS A 42 -11.19 -1.09 0.49
CA LYS A 42 -11.00 -2.05 -0.62
C LYS A 42 -9.72 -1.84 -1.42
N LYS A 43 -9.28 -0.58 -1.53
CA LYS A 43 -8.15 -0.22 -2.37
C LYS A 43 -7.40 0.98 -1.83
N VAL A 44 -6.07 0.85 -1.80
CA VAL A 44 -5.12 1.94 -1.61
C VAL A 44 -4.27 2.04 -2.86
N GLU A 45 -4.34 3.17 -3.55
CA GLU A 45 -3.47 3.49 -4.67
C GLU A 45 -2.54 4.62 -4.27
N PHE A 46 -1.27 4.30 -4.04
CA PHE A 46 -0.26 5.25 -3.60
C PHE A 46 0.60 5.73 -4.79
N THR A 47 0.44 7.01 -5.13
CA THR A 47 1.25 7.69 -6.15
C THR A 47 1.82 8.97 -5.55
N GLY A 48 3.14 9.05 -5.42
CA GLY A 48 3.81 10.20 -4.82
C GLY A 48 5.08 9.79 -4.08
N VAL A 49 5.46 10.59 -3.09
CA VAL A 49 6.51 10.29 -2.11
C VAL A 49 5.90 10.28 -0.72
N GLY A 50 6.08 9.19 0.05
CA GLY A 50 5.57 9.09 1.42
C GLY A 50 5.17 7.67 1.81
N GLU A 51 4.36 7.56 2.85
CA GLU A 51 4.07 6.28 3.51
C GLU A 51 2.56 6.11 3.74
N PHE A 52 2.09 4.87 3.70
CA PHE A 52 0.77 4.46 4.17
C PHE A 52 0.95 3.49 5.34
N ASN A 53 0.52 3.90 6.54
CA ASN A 53 0.73 3.13 7.76
C ASN A 53 -0.63 2.72 8.38
N CYS A 54 -0.76 1.44 8.73
CA CYS A 54 -1.89 0.89 9.46
C CYS A 54 -1.39 -0.01 10.60
N GLU A 55 -1.29 0.58 11.79
CA GLU A 55 -0.76 -0.08 12.99
C GLU A 55 -1.84 -0.81 13.82
N LYS A 56 -3.11 -0.44 13.62
CA LYS A 56 -4.25 -1.03 14.35
C LYS A 56 -4.82 -2.22 13.59
N PRO A 57 -5.43 -3.20 14.29
CA PRO A 57 -6.06 -4.35 13.65
C PRO A 57 -7.05 -3.90 12.55
N LEU A 58 -6.88 -4.48 11.37
CA LEU A 58 -7.68 -4.20 10.19
C LEU A 58 -8.34 -5.48 9.71
N LYS A 59 -9.67 -5.54 9.74
CA LYS A 59 -10.46 -6.68 9.28
C LYS A 59 -11.29 -6.28 8.06
N LEU A 60 -11.07 -6.96 6.94
CA LEU A 60 -11.63 -6.62 5.64
C LEU A 60 -12.04 -7.90 4.89
N ASP A 61 -12.80 -7.77 3.80
CA ASP A 61 -13.09 -8.90 2.92
C ASP A 61 -11.97 -9.03 1.87
N GLU A 62 -11.92 -8.07 0.93
CA GLU A 62 -10.88 -7.98 -0.10
C GLU A 62 -10.18 -6.63 -0.03
N VAL A 63 -8.84 -6.64 -0.05
CA VAL A 63 -8.04 -5.41 -0.03
C VAL A 63 -6.90 -5.44 -1.03
N SER A 64 -6.68 -4.31 -1.70
CA SER A 64 -5.57 -4.12 -2.64
C SER A 64 -4.70 -2.91 -2.30
N PHE A 65 -3.39 -3.13 -2.28
CA PHE A 65 -2.38 -2.08 -2.12
C PHE A 65 -1.55 -1.98 -3.41
N GLU A 66 -1.61 -0.83 -4.08
CA GLU A 66 -0.84 -0.56 -5.30
C GLU A 66 0.07 0.66 -5.11
N VAL A 67 1.39 0.44 -5.21
CA VAL A 67 2.42 1.47 -5.06
C VAL A 67 3.06 1.77 -6.41
N LYS A 68 2.83 2.98 -6.94
CA LYS A 68 3.35 3.44 -8.25
C LYS A 68 4.45 4.50 -8.13
N GLY A 69 4.53 5.21 -7.00
CA GLY A 69 5.50 6.29 -6.76
C GLY A 69 6.79 5.82 -6.08
N VAL A 70 7.34 6.66 -5.21
CA VAL A 70 8.34 6.29 -4.21
C VAL A 70 7.61 6.15 -2.88
N GLY A 71 7.26 4.95 -2.46
CA GLY A 71 6.40 4.83 -1.28
C GLY A 71 6.57 3.56 -0.49
N GLU A 72 6.15 3.66 0.77
CA GLU A 72 6.17 2.57 1.72
C GLU A 72 4.75 2.26 2.19
N VAL A 73 4.43 0.97 2.30
CA VAL A 73 3.16 0.49 2.86
C VAL A 73 3.47 -0.40 4.05
N ASN A 74 3.04 0.01 5.24
CA ASN A 74 3.21 -0.76 6.47
C ASN A 74 1.85 -1.13 7.05
N VAL A 75 1.58 -2.43 7.18
CA VAL A 75 0.34 -2.95 7.75
C VAL A 75 0.68 -4.02 8.79
N SER A 76 0.45 -3.69 10.07
CA SER A 76 0.94 -4.50 11.20
C SER A 76 0.03 -5.66 11.59
N ASP A 77 -1.27 -5.59 11.29
CA ASP A 77 -2.25 -6.63 11.66
C ASP A 77 -3.45 -6.59 10.69
N LEU A 78 -3.36 -7.37 9.60
CA LEU A 78 -4.42 -7.50 8.61
C LEU A 78 -5.07 -8.89 8.69
N THR A 79 -6.40 -8.94 8.76
CA THR A 79 -7.19 -10.15 8.53
C THR A 79 -8.12 -9.91 7.35
N CYS A 80 -8.03 -10.73 6.30
CA CYS A 80 -8.89 -10.61 5.13
C CYS A 80 -9.10 -11.93 4.39
N ASP A 81 -10.09 -11.99 3.50
CA ASP A 81 -10.26 -13.15 2.62
C ASP A 81 -9.23 -13.12 1.49
N GLU A 82 -9.07 -11.95 0.84
CA GLU A 82 -8.10 -11.74 -0.24
C GLU A 82 -7.22 -10.49 -0.05
N LEU A 83 -5.90 -10.70 -0.12
CA LEU A 83 -4.90 -9.64 -0.18
C LEU A 83 -4.26 -9.57 -1.57
N LYS A 84 -4.27 -8.38 -2.19
CA LYS A 84 -3.52 -8.07 -3.41
C LYS A 84 -2.48 -6.97 -3.18
N VAL A 85 -1.21 -7.27 -3.46
CA VAL A 85 -0.10 -6.31 -3.36
C VAL A 85 0.55 -6.13 -4.72
N ALA A 86 0.70 -4.88 -5.16
CA ALA A 86 1.37 -4.53 -6.40
C ALA A 86 2.39 -3.40 -6.19
N LEU A 87 3.68 -3.74 -6.24
CA LEU A 87 4.77 -2.76 -6.19
C LEU A 87 5.30 -2.52 -7.62
N ARG A 88 4.93 -1.38 -8.21
CA ARG A 88 5.30 -0.99 -9.58
C ARG A 88 6.35 0.12 -9.63
N GLY A 89 6.41 0.97 -8.60
CA GLY A 89 7.33 2.09 -8.49
C GLY A 89 8.63 1.74 -7.79
N VAL A 90 9.11 2.65 -6.94
CA VAL A 90 10.24 2.43 -6.03
C VAL A 90 9.69 2.37 -4.61
N GLY A 91 10.19 1.47 -3.77
CA GLY A 91 9.87 1.48 -2.34
C GLY A 91 9.59 0.09 -1.78
N SER A 92 8.79 0.03 -0.73
CA SER A 92 8.63 -1.18 0.06
C SER A 92 7.18 -1.42 0.49
N ALA A 93 6.88 -2.69 0.78
CA ALA A 93 5.66 -3.07 1.47
C ALA A 93 6.02 -4.07 2.57
N ASP A 94 5.68 -3.76 3.83
CA ASP A 94 5.77 -4.68 4.97
C ASP A 94 4.37 -4.94 5.50
N ILE A 95 3.89 -6.18 5.30
CA ILE A 95 2.52 -6.57 5.60
C ILE A 95 2.51 -7.86 6.42
N HIS A 96 1.95 -7.78 7.63
CA HIS A 96 1.57 -8.93 8.43
C HIS A 96 0.09 -9.26 8.20
N VAL A 97 -0.21 -10.47 7.72
CA VAL A 97 -1.54 -10.84 7.26
C VAL A 97 -1.96 -12.26 7.65
N VAL A 98 -3.24 -12.42 7.97
CA VAL A 98 -3.96 -13.70 7.97
C VAL A 98 -5.01 -13.66 6.86
N CYS A 99 -4.87 -14.50 5.84
CA CYS A 99 -5.80 -14.53 4.71
C CYS A 99 -5.99 -15.90 4.06
N ASP A 100 -7.05 -16.02 3.25
CA ASP A 100 -7.27 -17.22 2.43
C ASP A 100 -6.45 -17.16 1.14
N TYR A 101 -6.43 -16.01 0.46
CA TYR A 101 -5.70 -15.81 -0.80
C TYR A 101 -4.79 -14.59 -0.75
N LEU A 102 -3.51 -14.80 -1.02
CA LEU A 102 -2.51 -13.75 -1.15
C LEU A 102 -2.01 -13.69 -2.60
N THR A 103 -2.06 -12.52 -3.21
CA THR A 103 -1.38 -12.25 -4.47
C THR A 103 -0.38 -11.10 -4.30
N ALA A 104 0.89 -11.32 -4.60
CA ALA A 104 1.91 -10.27 -4.58
C ALA A 104 2.65 -10.19 -5.91
N ARG A 105 2.68 -9.00 -6.52
CA ARG A 105 3.40 -8.72 -7.76
C ARG A 105 4.40 -7.60 -7.55
N MET A 106 5.68 -7.93 -7.63
CA MET A 106 6.77 -6.96 -7.54
C MET A 106 7.39 -6.77 -8.93
N SER A 107 7.07 -5.66 -9.60
CA SER A 107 7.62 -5.30 -10.92
C SER A 107 8.50 -4.04 -10.90
N GLY A 108 8.56 -3.35 -9.76
CA GLY A 108 9.33 -2.13 -9.55
C GLY A 108 10.74 -2.35 -8.99
N VAL A 109 11.22 -1.38 -8.21
CA VAL A 109 12.49 -1.46 -7.48
C VAL A 109 12.25 -1.37 -5.97
N GLY A 110 12.71 -2.37 -5.22
CA GLY A 110 12.65 -2.38 -3.76
C GLY A 110 12.16 -3.72 -3.23
N ASP A 111 11.55 -3.71 -2.04
CA ASP A 111 11.37 -4.92 -1.25
C ASP A 111 9.94 -5.11 -0.76
N VAL A 112 9.44 -6.34 -0.88
CA VAL A 112 8.13 -6.73 -0.34
C VAL A 112 8.36 -7.79 0.74
N THR A 113 8.02 -7.46 1.99
CA THR A 113 8.05 -8.36 3.13
C THR A 113 6.63 -8.77 3.49
N LEU A 114 6.38 -10.07 3.49
CA LEU A 114 5.10 -10.66 3.85
C LEU A 114 5.31 -11.62 5.01
N SER A 115 4.46 -11.52 6.02
CA SER A 115 4.46 -12.40 7.19
C SER A 115 3.05 -12.78 7.63
N GLY A 116 2.94 -13.84 8.43
CA GLY A 116 1.66 -14.34 8.93
C GLY A 116 1.25 -15.66 8.26
N THR A 117 -0.01 -15.78 7.86
CA THR A 117 -0.57 -17.02 7.28
C THR A 117 -1.43 -16.73 6.06
N ALA A 118 -1.22 -17.49 4.97
CA ALA A 118 -2.05 -17.46 3.78
C ALA A 118 -2.50 -18.89 3.41
N GLY A 119 -3.78 -19.08 3.09
CA GLY A 119 -4.26 -20.37 2.57
C GLY A 119 -3.62 -20.72 1.24
N HIS A 120 -3.53 -19.74 0.35
CA HIS A 120 -2.86 -19.80 -0.95
C HIS A 120 -2.04 -18.52 -1.18
N ALA A 121 -0.90 -18.64 -1.87
CA ALA A 121 -0.07 -17.50 -2.23
C ALA A 121 0.42 -17.59 -3.69
N ASP A 122 0.05 -16.59 -4.50
CA ASP A 122 0.61 -16.34 -5.84
C ASP A 122 1.56 -15.14 -5.75
N ILE A 123 2.86 -15.40 -5.76
CA ILE A 123 3.90 -14.39 -5.59
C ILE A 123 4.78 -14.38 -6.83
N SER A 124 4.90 -13.21 -7.46
CA SER A 124 5.74 -13.01 -8.63
C SER A 124 6.68 -11.82 -8.45
N LYS A 125 7.94 -12.02 -8.82
CA LYS A 125 8.99 -11.01 -8.80
C LYS A 125 9.57 -10.86 -10.21
N GLY A 126 9.21 -9.76 -10.88
CA GLY A 126 9.82 -9.33 -12.15
C GLY A 126 10.76 -8.13 -12.02
N GLY A 127 10.69 -7.41 -10.89
CA GLY A 127 11.47 -6.21 -10.62
C GLY A 127 12.85 -6.46 -9.98
N ILE A 128 13.51 -5.35 -9.60
CA ILE A 128 14.82 -5.34 -8.92
C ILE A 128 14.59 -5.22 -7.41
N GLY A 129 15.27 -6.02 -6.60
CA GLY A 129 15.12 -6.07 -5.14
C GLY A 129 14.66 -7.44 -4.65
N GLY A 130 13.90 -7.52 -3.56
CA GLY A 130 13.55 -8.76 -2.88
C GLY A 130 12.07 -8.95 -2.59
N VAL A 131 11.63 -10.21 -2.55
CA VAL A 131 10.36 -10.57 -1.90
C VAL A 131 10.70 -11.52 -0.76
N ASN A 132 10.53 -11.06 0.48
CA ASN A 132 10.79 -11.82 1.68
C ASN A 132 9.49 -12.42 2.22
N THR A 133 9.44 -13.75 2.28
CA THR A 133 8.30 -14.53 2.76
C THR A 133 8.71 -15.55 3.81
N CYS A 134 9.89 -15.39 4.43
CA CYS A 134 10.42 -16.35 5.40
C CYS A 134 9.51 -16.55 6.62
N ASN A 135 8.71 -15.52 6.95
CA ASN A 135 7.76 -15.53 8.06
C ASN A 135 6.30 -15.66 7.59
N LEU A 136 6.07 -16.02 6.32
CA LEU A 136 4.74 -16.29 5.76
C LEU A 136 4.52 -17.79 5.67
N LYS A 137 3.54 -18.31 6.41
CA LYS A 137 3.12 -19.71 6.31
C LYS A 137 2.07 -19.84 5.21
N VAL A 138 2.32 -20.73 4.24
CA VAL A 138 1.41 -20.98 3.13
C VAL A 138 0.90 -22.41 3.20
N GLY A 139 -0.42 -22.59 3.12
CA GLY A 139 -1.09 -23.89 3.16
C GLY A 139 -1.81 -24.16 4.48
N ARG A 140 -2.80 -25.06 4.41
CA ARG A 140 -3.53 -25.61 5.55
C ARG A 140 -3.02 -27.01 5.88
#